data_AF-C1BN68-F1
#
_entry.id   AF-C1BN68-F1
#
_cell.length_a   1.000
_cell.length_b   1.000
_cell.length_c   1.000
_cell.angle_alpha   90.00
_cell.angle_beta   90.00
_cell.angle_gamma   90.00
#
_symmetry.space_group_name_H-M   'P 1'
#
loop_
_entity.id
_entity.type
_entity.pdbx_description
1 polymer ?
#
loop_
_entity_poly.entity_id
_entity_poly.type
_entity_poly.pdbx_seq_one_letter_code
_entity_poly.pdbx_strand_id
1 'polypeptide(L)'
;MSDLPSGWEERVSRSTGQKYYVNQFTKESRWEVPTEPADAEEVQASHLLVKHRDSRRPSSWREENITRSKEEALSILNGYAEKIKSGAETLESLASTYSDCSSAKRGGDLGPLGGSKCRSPSRMPPLPLKLGK
;
A
#
# COMPACT_ATOMS: atom_id res chain seq x y z
N MET A 1 -32.82 17.44 2.65
CA MET A 1 -31.44 17.29 2.13
C MET A 1 -31.00 15.93 2.63
N SER A 2 -30.69 14.98 1.75
CA SER A 2 -30.42 13.61 2.17
C SER A 2 -29.05 13.56 2.83
N ASP A 3 -29.02 13.44 4.16
CA ASP A 3 -27.80 13.23 4.93
C ASP A 3 -27.28 11.81 4.68
N LEU A 4 -26.53 11.64 3.60
CA LEU A 4 -25.79 10.40 3.38
C LEU A 4 -24.70 10.27 4.44
N PRO A 5 -24.50 9.06 4.97
CA PRO A 5 -23.40 8.83 5.89
C PRO A 5 -22.05 9.07 5.19
N SER A 6 -21.05 9.43 6.00
CA SER A 6 -19.74 9.88 5.51
C SER A 6 -19.13 8.89 4.50
N GLY A 7 -18.56 9.40 3.42
CA GLY A 7 -17.86 8.60 2.42
C GLY A 7 -18.75 7.93 1.36
N TRP A 8 -20.05 8.23 1.33
CA TRP A 8 -20.94 7.85 0.22
C TRP A 8 -21.21 9.02 -0.72
N GLU A 9 -21.38 8.74 -2.01
CA GLU A 9 -21.74 9.73 -3.03
C GLU A 9 -23.03 9.26 -3.75
N GLU A 10 -24.07 10.09 -3.74
CA GLU A 10 -25.27 9.84 -4.56
C GLU A 10 -24.95 10.13 -6.03
N ARG A 11 -25.30 9.19 -6.92
CA ARG A 11 -25.23 9.38 -8.37
C ARG A 11 -26.52 8.94 -9.03
N VAL A 12 -26.78 9.48 -10.21
CA VAL A 12 -27.92 9.07 -11.05
C VAL A 12 -27.40 8.25 -12.22
N SER A 13 -27.98 7.07 -12.40
CA SER A 13 -27.65 6.19 -13.52
C SER A 13 -28.09 6.83 -14.83
N ARG A 14 -27.17 6.96 -15.78
CA ARG A 14 -27.44 7.58 -17.09
C ARG A 14 -28.38 6.75 -17.96
N SER A 15 -28.44 5.44 -17.74
CA SER A 15 -29.26 4.52 -18.54
C SER A 15 -30.68 4.35 -17.99
N THR A 16 -30.85 4.40 -16.66
CA THR A 16 -32.13 4.11 -16.00
C THR A 16 -32.74 5.31 -15.29
N GLY A 17 -31.99 6.40 -15.11
CA GLY A 17 -32.40 7.54 -14.30
C GLY A 17 -32.49 7.26 -12.80
N GLN A 18 -32.16 6.04 -12.36
CA GLN A 18 -32.26 5.64 -10.96
C GLN A 18 -31.06 6.12 -10.15
N LYS A 19 -31.32 6.51 -8.91
CA LYS A 19 -30.27 6.87 -7.94
C LYS A 19 -29.53 5.62 -7.47
N TYR A 20 -28.23 5.72 -7.37
CA TYR A 20 -27.35 4.72 -6.77
C TYR A 20 -26.29 5.42 -5.92
N TYR A 21 -25.72 4.71 -4.96
CA TYR A 21 -24.79 5.24 -3.99
C TYR A 21 -23.43 4.59 -4.20
N VAL A 22 -22.39 5.41 -4.31
CA VAL A 22 -21.01 4.96 -4.54
C VAL A 22 -20.20 5.17 -3.28
N ASN A 23 -19.58 4.09 -2.78
CA ASN A 23 -18.58 4.18 -1.73
C ASN A 23 -17.36 4.91 -2.31
N GLN A 24 -17.03 6.06 -1.75
CA GLN A 24 -15.95 6.90 -2.25
C GLN A 24 -14.57 6.26 -2.03
N PHE A 25 -14.44 5.33 -1.09
CA PHE A 25 -13.21 4.62 -0.74
C PHE A 25 -13.00 3.34 -1.57
N THR A 26 -13.99 2.45 -1.62
CA THR A 26 -13.89 1.15 -2.33
C THR A 26 -14.30 1.23 -3.80
N LYS A 27 -15.00 2.31 -4.19
CA LYS A 27 -15.65 2.47 -5.51
C LYS A 27 -16.78 1.48 -5.80
N GLU A 28 -17.25 0.76 -4.79
CA GLU A 28 -18.43 -0.08 -4.91
C GLU A 28 -19.70 0.77 -5.02
N SER A 29 -20.64 0.32 -5.86
CA SER A 29 -21.94 0.95 -6.05
C SER A 29 -23.05 0.06 -5.52
N ARG A 30 -24.04 0.64 -4.85
CA ARG A 30 -25.28 -0.04 -4.43
C ARG A 30 -26.51 0.80 -4.73
N TRP A 31 -27.67 0.16 -4.81
CA TRP A 31 -28.94 0.85 -5.08
C TRP A 31 -29.64 1.30 -3.79
N GLU A 32 -29.40 0.59 -2.68
CA GLU A 32 -29.95 0.88 -1.36
C GLU A 32 -29.24 2.07 -0.71
N VAL A 33 -30.01 2.94 -0.04
CA VAL A 33 -29.45 4.08 0.70
C VAL A 33 -28.57 3.55 1.82
N PRO A 34 -27.28 3.87 1.86
CA PRO A 34 -26.41 3.45 2.93
C PRO A 34 -26.84 4.11 4.24
N THR A 35 -26.94 3.32 5.31
CA THR A 35 -27.23 3.79 6.67
C THR A 35 -25.98 3.96 7.51
N GLU A 36 -24.86 3.37 7.09
CA GLU A 36 -23.58 3.38 7.77
C GLU A 36 -22.53 4.15 6.96
N PRO A 37 -21.57 4.81 7.63
CA PRO A 37 -20.44 5.44 6.95
C PRO A 37 -19.71 4.41 6.09
N ALA A 38 -19.21 4.87 4.95
CA ALA A 38 -18.34 4.03 4.14
C ALA A 38 -17.05 3.81 4.94
N ASP A 39 -16.79 2.57 5.33
CA ASP A 39 -15.53 2.22 5.97
C ASP A 39 -14.40 2.40 4.95
N ALA A 40 -13.56 3.40 5.21
CA ALA A 40 -12.20 3.38 4.71
C ALA A 40 -11.42 2.45 5.64
N GLU A 41 -11.27 1.18 5.27
CA GLU A 41 -10.28 0.34 5.93
C GLU A 41 -8.90 0.96 5.68
N GLU A 42 -8.46 1.77 6.64
CA GLU A 42 -7.16 2.40 6.62
C GLU A 42 -6.15 1.36 7.10
N VAL A 43 -5.43 0.75 6.16
CA VAL A 43 -4.42 -0.26 6.49
C VAL A 43 -3.08 0.41 6.66
N GLN A 44 -2.34 0.08 7.71
CA GLN A 44 -0.95 0.52 7.86
C GLN A 44 -0.03 -0.58 7.34
N ALA A 45 0.99 -0.21 6.58
CA ALA A 45 1.99 -1.15 6.10
C ALA A 45 3.41 -0.59 6.25
N SER A 46 4.34 -1.50 6.49
CA SER A 46 5.77 -1.24 6.42
C SER A 46 6.37 -2.00 5.24
N HIS A 47 7.46 -1.50 4.69
CA HIS A 47 8.16 -2.19 3.61
C HIS A 47 9.68 -2.13 3.75
N LEU A 48 10.34 -3.08 3.10
CA LEU A 48 11.78 -3.09 2.91
C LEU A 48 12.04 -3.11 1.40
N LEU A 49 12.51 -1.98 0.87
CA LEU A 49 12.89 -1.85 -0.53
C LEU A 49 14.39 -2.09 -0.73
N VAL A 50 14.77 -2.97 -1.66
CA VAL A 50 16.13 -3.09 -2.19
C VAL A 50 16.11 -2.72 -3.67
N LYS A 51 16.89 -1.72 -4.07
CA LYS A 51 16.96 -1.27 -5.47
C LYS A 51 18.01 -2.06 -6.26
N HIS A 52 17.91 -1.99 -7.58
CA HIS A 52 18.88 -2.52 -8.54
C HIS A 52 19.18 -1.49 -9.63
N ARG A 53 20.16 -1.78 -10.50
CA ARG A 53 20.61 -0.88 -11.58
C ARG A 53 19.50 -0.40 -12.53
N ASP A 54 18.47 -1.21 -12.74
CA ASP A 54 17.33 -0.86 -13.63
C ASP A 54 16.14 -0.25 -12.87
N SER A 55 16.30 0.05 -11.57
CA SER A 55 15.31 0.83 -10.84
C SER A 55 15.19 2.23 -11.45
N ARG A 56 13.97 2.78 -11.55
CA ARG A 56 13.71 4.12 -12.11
C ARG A 56 14.63 5.23 -11.57
N ARG A 57 15.07 5.11 -10.33
CA ARG A 57 16.07 5.96 -9.68
C ARG A 57 17.05 5.06 -8.92
N PRO A 58 18.16 4.62 -9.53
CA PRO A 58 19.11 3.67 -8.95
C PRO A 58 20.06 4.37 -7.97
N SER A 59 19.50 5.09 -7.00
CA SER A 59 20.19 5.80 -5.93
C SER A 59 19.32 5.84 -4.67
N SER A 60 19.92 5.80 -3.50
CA SER A 60 19.22 5.88 -2.21
C SER A 60 20.03 6.71 -1.21
N TRP A 61 19.51 6.85 0.01
CA TRP A 61 20.26 7.49 1.10
C TRP A 61 21.45 6.65 1.56
N ARG A 62 21.47 5.35 1.24
CA ARG A 62 22.55 4.42 1.60
C ARG A 62 23.67 4.41 0.56
N GLU A 63 23.30 4.63 -0.70
CA GLU A 63 24.21 4.48 -1.83
C GLU A 63 23.81 5.40 -2.96
N GLU A 64 24.75 6.25 -3.40
CA GLU A 64 24.50 7.23 -4.44
C GLU A 64 24.32 6.58 -5.83
N ASN A 65 25.03 5.49 -6.12
CA ASN A 65 24.96 4.78 -7.40
C ASN A 65 24.82 3.26 -7.18
N ILE A 66 23.62 2.75 -7.41
CA ILE A 66 23.27 1.35 -7.18
C ILE A 66 23.52 0.55 -8.46
N THR A 67 24.51 -0.34 -8.42
CA THR A 67 24.96 -1.13 -9.59
C THR A 67 24.56 -2.61 -9.55
N ARG A 68 24.06 -3.10 -8.41
CA ARG A 68 23.63 -4.50 -8.26
C ARG A 68 22.58 -4.92 -9.30
N SER A 69 22.60 -6.18 -9.71
CA SER A 69 21.60 -6.73 -10.63
C SER A 69 20.25 -6.93 -9.94
N LYS A 70 19.21 -7.19 -10.76
CA LYS A 70 17.88 -7.52 -10.25
C LYS A 70 17.90 -8.83 -9.46
N GLU A 71 18.68 -9.81 -9.90
CA GLU A 71 18.82 -11.13 -9.27
C GLU A 71 19.51 -11.02 -7.92
N GLU A 72 20.55 -10.17 -7.82
CA GLU A 72 21.21 -9.88 -6.54
C GLU A 72 20.24 -9.21 -5.55
N ALA A 73 19.47 -8.22 -6.01
CA ALA A 73 18.46 -7.57 -5.18
C ALA A 73 17.38 -8.55 -4.69
N LEU A 74 16.95 -9.50 -5.54
CA LEU A 74 16.03 -10.57 -5.17
C LEU A 74 16.64 -11.53 -4.15
N SER A 75 17.90 -11.92 -4.34
CA SER A 75 18.63 -12.78 -3.39
C SER A 75 18.72 -12.14 -2.01
N ILE A 76 19.07 -10.85 -1.96
CA ILE A 76 19.13 -10.06 -0.73
C ILE A 76 17.75 -10.02 -0.05
N LEU A 77 16.68 -9.72 -0.81
CA LEU A 77 15.31 -9.69 -0.29
C LEU A 77 14.85 -11.05 0.27
N ASN A 78 15.17 -12.14 -0.43
CA ASN A 78 14.87 -13.49 0.05
C ASN A 78 15.63 -13.79 1.35
N GLY A 79 16.90 -13.41 1.44
CA GLY A 79 17.67 -13.53 2.68
C GLY A 79 17.04 -12.78 3.85
N TYR A 80 16.57 -11.56 3.64
CA TYR A 80 15.83 -10.80 4.66
C TYR A 80 14.49 -11.44 5.01
N ALA A 81 13.75 -11.94 4.02
CA ALA A 81 12.49 -12.64 4.26
C ALA A 81 12.68 -13.89 5.14
N GLU A 82 13.72 -14.67 4.91
CA GLU A 82 14.04 -15.84 5.76
C GLU A 82 14.45 -15.45 7.17
N LYS A 83 15.21 -14.35 7.36
CA LYS A 83 15.53 -13.82 8.70
C LYS A 83 14.28 -13.37 9.47
N ILE A 84 13.32 -12.75 8.78
CA ILE A 84 12.05 -12.34 9.38
C ILE A 84 11.22 -13.57 9.74
N LYS A 85 11.08 -14.55 8.82
CA LYS A 85 10.33 -15.79 9.06
C LYS A 85 10.90 -16.63 10.19
N SER A 86 12.23 -16.69 10.31
CA SER A 86 12.90 -17.40 11.39
C SER A 86 12.86 -16.66 12.73
N GLY A 87 12.40 -15.40 12.76
CA GLY A 87 12.38 -14.56 13.96
C GLY A 87 13.77 -14.07 14.39
N ALA A 88 14.79 -14.25 13.55
CA ALA A 88 16.15 -13.79 13.85
C ALA A 88 16.28 -12.26 13.85
N GLU A 89 15.49 -11.59 13.00
CA GLU A 89 15.46 -10.13 12.85
C GLU A 89 14.03 -9.65 12.61
N THR A 90 13.72 -8.42 13.03
CA THR A 90 12.42 -7.79 12.73
C THR A 90 12.44 -7.06 11.40
N LEU A 91 11.28 -6.90 10.77
CA LEU A 91 11.14 -6.09 9.55
C LEU A 91 11.61 -4.66 9.78
N GLU A 92 11.28 -4.09 10.95
CA GLU A 92 11.67 -2.74 11.36
C GLU A 92 13.18 -2.55 11.37
N SER A 93 13.91 -3.45 12.05
CA SER A 93 15.38 -3.45 12.13
C SER A 93 15.99 -3.48 10.72
N LEU A 94 15.59 -4.46 9.91
CA LEU A 94 16.13 -4.65 8.57
C LEU A 94 15.78 -3.48 7.64
N ALA A 95 14.56 -2.94 7.74
CA ALA A 95 14.14 -1.82 6.92
C ALA A 95 14.90 -0.54 7.27
N SER A 96 15.15 -0.28 8.56
CA SER A 96 15.92 0.88 8.99
C SER A 96 17.37 0.84 8.53
N THR A 97 18.00 -0.33 8.51
CA THR A 97 19.42 -0.43 8.13
C THR A 97 19.64 -0.61 6.63
N TYR A 98 18.78 -1.38 5.96
CA TYR A 98 19.05 -1.88 4.62
C TYR A 98 18.10 -1.37 3.54
N SER A 99 16.99 -0.70 3.89
CA SER A 99 16.05 -0.25 2.86
C SER A 99 16.56 0.96 2.07
N ASP A 100 16.49 0.87 0.75
CA ASP A 100 16.75 1.95 -0.20
C ASP A 100 15.57 2.95 -0.34
N CYS A 101 14.56 2.86 0.52
CA CYS A 101 13.48 3.83 0.62
C CYS A 101 13.74 4.82 1.78
N SER A 102 13.24 6.05 1.65
CA SER A 102 13.33 7.04 2.73
C SER A 102 12.44 6.73 3.94
N SER A 103 11.53 5.75 3.84
CA SER A 103 10.77 5.19 4.96
C SER A 103 11.65 4.45 5.96
N ALA A 104 12.90 4.10 5.61
CA ALA A 104 13.87 3.47 6.51
C ALA A 104 14.02 4.21 7.85
N LYS A 105 13.91 5.55 7.85
CA LYS A 105 13.95 6.39 9.06
C LYS A 105 12.81 6.13 10.06
N ARG A 106 11.75 5.44 9.63
CA ARG A 106 10.59 5.03 10.44
C ARG A 106 10.42 3.51 10.42
N GLY A 107 11.50 2.74 10.37
CA GLY A 107 11.37 1.28 10.36
C GLY A 107 10.73 0.70 9.10
N GLY A 108 10.71 1.46 8.00
CA GLY A 108 10.00 1.06 6.78
C GLY A 108 8.51 1.43 6.77
N ASP A 109 8.00 2.09 7.81
CA ASP A 109 6.59 2.50 7.92
C ASP A 109 6.20 3.49 6.81
N LEU A 110 5.17 3.10 6.05
CA LEU A 110 4.57 3.91 5.01
C LEU A 110 3.47 4.83 5.55
N GLY A 111 3.10 4.65 6.82
CA GLY A 111 1.94 5.30 7.42
C GLY A 111 0.63 4.68 6.95
N PRO A 112 -0.51 5.29 7.32
CA PRO A 112 -1.82 4.82 6.90
C PRO A 112 -1.99 4.86 5.37
N LEU A 113 -2.39 3.72 4.82
CA LEU A 113 -2.69 3.50 3.41
C LEU A 113 -4.22 3.41 3.25
N GLY A 114 -4.84 4.57 3.09
CA GLY A 114 -6.25 4.71 2.71
C GLY A 114 -6.39 5.53 1.42
N GLY A 115 -7.45 5.25 0.66
CA GLY A 115 -7.98 6.05 -0.46
C GLY A 115 -7.00 6.96 -1.22
N SER A 116 -6.65 6.56 -2.46
CA SER A 116 -5.93 7.36 -3.47
C SER A 116 -4.43 7.68 -3.26
N LYS A 117 -3.82 7.39 -2.10
CA LYS A 117 -2.42 7.80 -1.80
C LYS A 117 -1.32 6.79 -2.15
N CYS A 118 -1.64 5.53 -2.41
CA CYS A 118 -0.67 4.59 -2.99
C CYS A 118 -0.53 4.88 -4.49
N ARG A 119 0.66 5.29 -4.94
CA ARG A 119 0.98 5.30 -6.39
C ARG A 119 0.92 3.86 -6.89
N SER A 120 -0.23 3.48 -7.44
CA SER A 120 -0.45 2.20 -8.10
C SER A 120 0.61 1.98 -9.19
N PRO A 121 1.47 0.95 -9.10
CA PRO A 121 2.24 0.52 -10.27
C PRO A 121 1.37 -0.28 -11.23
N SER A 122 0.25 -0.83 -10.75
CA SER A 122 -0.78 -1.55 -11.51
C SER A 122 -1.89 -1.86 -10.52
N ARG A 123 -3.12 -1.78 -11.00
CA ARG A 123 -4.38 -2.16 -10.33
C ARG A 123 -4.30 -3.59 -9.76
N MET A 124 -3.68 -3.77 -8.60
CA MET A 124 -3.92 -4.93 -7.75
C MET A 124 -4.99 -4.52 -6.74
N PRO A 125 -6.04 -5.33 -6.52
CA PRO A 125 -6.82 -5.22 -5.29
C PRO A 125 -5.85 -5.26 -4.10
N PRO A 126 -6.20 -4.71 -2.91
CA PRO A 126 -5.44 -4.98 -1.72
C PRO A 126 -5.29 -6.50 -1.63
N LEU A 127 -4.08 -7.00 -1.90
CA LEU A 127 -3.77 -8.39 -1.63
C LEU A 127 -4.06 -8.55 -0.14
N PRO A 128 -4.76 -9.62 0.28
CA PRO A 128 -4.92 -9.89 1.70
C PRO A 128 -3.53 -10.16 2.28
N LEU A 129 -2.84 -9.09 2.67
CA LEU A 129 -1.70 -9.16 3.53
C LEU A 129 -2.29 -9.67 4.84
N LYS A 130 -2.04 -10.95 5.15
CA LYS A 130 -2.29 -11.45 6.49
C LYS A 130 -1.57 -10.49 7.44
N LEU A 131 -2.32 -9.82 8.32
CA LEU A 131 -1.73 -9.05 9.40
C LEU A 131 -0.74 -9.97 10.11
N GLY A 132 0.55 -9.73 9.92
CA GLY A 132 1.59 -10.37 10.69
C GLY A 132 1.49 -9.80 12.10
N LYS A 133 1.14 -10.66 13.06
CA LYS A 133 1.37 -10.38 14.48
C LYS A 133 2.83 -10.62 14.81
#